data_AF-A0AAU2B3L3-F1
#
_entry.id   AF-A0AAU2B3L3-F1
#
_cell.length_a   1.000
_cell.length_b   1.000
_cell.length_c   1.000
_cell.angle_alpha   90.00
_cell.angle_beta   90.00
_cell.angle_gamma   90.00
#
_symmetry.space_group_name_H-M   'P 1'
#
loop_
_entity.id
_entity.type
_entity.pdbx_description
1 polymer ?
#
loop_
_entity_poly.entity_id
_entity_poly.type
_entity_poly.pdbx_seq_one_letter_code
_entity_poly.pdbx_strand_id
1 'polypeptide(L)'
;MRMVFECLECGIHYLPPEGLRYGDRSAASPVWCSPCQGLMARRGIAEPKPAAAIALLAAQQALKATVAAQAARAEAPAVDVRPTRPARTRRSTADPTRTRERSRLR
;
A
#
# COMPACT_ATOMS: atom_id res chain seq x y z
N MET A 1 3.98 -1.35 7.55
CA MET A 1 4.53 -1.21 6.18
C MET A 1 4.44 -2.55 5.50
N ARG A 2 3.93 -2.60 4.26
CA ARG A 2 3.85 -3.85 3.47
C ARG A 2 5.03 -3.90 2.50
N MET A 3 5.71 -5.03 2.43
CA MET A 3 6.89 -5.22 1.59
C MET A 3 6.51 -6.08 0.39
N VAL A 4 6.95 -5.67 -0.80
CA VAL A 4 6.74 -6.43 -2.04
C VAL A 4 7.93 -7.36 -2.22
N PHE A 5 7.67 -8.61 -2.57
CA PHE A 5 8.68 -9.62 -2.87
C PHE A 5 8.54 -10.08 -4.32
N GLU A 6 9.62 -10.57 -4.90
CA GLU A 6 9.62 -11.21 -6.21
C GLU A 6 9.64 -12.72 -6.04
N CYS A 7 8.81 -13.44 -6.78
CA CYS A 7 8.79 -14.89 -6.74
C CYS A 7 9.95 -15.49 -7.55
N LEU A 8 10.77 -16.34 -6.93
CA LEU A 8 11.89 -17.00 -7.61
C LEU A 8 11.47 -17.95 -8.75
N GLU A 9 10.24 -18.44 -8.74
CA GLU A 9 9.76 -19.39 -9.73
C GLU A 9 9.15 -18.70 -10.96
N CYS A 10 8.30 -17.69 -10.75
CA CYS A 10 7.55 -17.06 -11.83
C CYS A 10 7.88 -15.57 -12.06
N GLY A 11 8.78 -14.97 -11.27
CA GLY A 11 9.17 -13.56 -11.38
C GLY A 11 8.08 -12.55 -11.02
N ILE A 12 6.91 -13.01 -10.58
CA ILE A 12 5.80 -12.12 -10.22
C ILE A 12 6.11 -11.44 -8.89
N HIS A 13 5.88 -10.13 -8.86
CA HIS A 13 5.88 -9.35 -7.65
C HIS A 13 4.59 -9.61 -6.86
N TYR A 14 4.72 -9.97 -5.59
CA TYR A 14 3.58 -10.29 -4.74
C TYR A 14 3.73 -9.63 -3.37
N LEU A 15 2.57 -9.47 -2.72
CA LEU A 15 2.46 -8.87 -1.40
C LEU A 15 2.08 -9.97 -0.41
N PRO A 16 3.02 -10.50 0.39
CA PRO A 16 2.69 -11.49 1.40
C PRO A 16 1.79 -10.89 2.49
N PRO A 17 1.06 -11.75 3.22
CA PRO A 17 0.28 -11.32 4.37
C PRO A 17 1.18 -10.74 5.47
N GLU A 18 0.58 -9.93 6.33
CA GLU A 18 1.29 -9.34 7.47
C GLU A 18 1.84 -10.42 8.40
N GLY A 19 3.10 -10.25 8.81
CA GLY A 19 3.80 -11.25 9.62
C GLY A 19 4.13 -12.55 8.90
N LEU A 20 3.99 -12.63 7.57
CA LEU A 20 4.22 -13.84 6.77
C LEU A 20 3.39 -15.04 7.24
N ARG A 21 2.11 -14.82 7.56
CA ARG A 21 1.18 -15.91 7.91
C ARG A 21 -0.14 -15.75 7.16
N TYR A 22 -0.55 -16.80 6.46
CA TYR A 22 -1.86 -16.85 5.84
C TYR A 22 -2.96 -17.10 6.90
N GLY A 23 -4.23 -16.90 6.52
CA GLY A 23 -5.38 -17.04 7.43
C GLY A 23 -5.57 -18.45 8.00
N ASP A 24 -5.04 -19.46 7.31
CA ASP A 24 -4.99 -20.86 7.75
C ASP A 24 -3.79 -21.16 8.69
N ARG A 25 -3.07 -20.12 9.14
CA ARG A 25 -1.85 -20.16 9.95
C ARG A 25 -0.62 -20.73 9.25
N SER A 26 -0.70 -21.08 7.96
CA SER A 26 0.47 -21.51 7.21
C SER A 26 1.44 -20.32 7.04
N ALA A 27 2.73 -20.62 7.08
CA ALA A 27 3.77 -19.59 6.89
C ALA A 27 3.79 -19.18 5.42
N ALA A 28 3.76 -17.88 5.15
CA ALA A 28 3.97 -17.36 3.81
C ALA A 28 5.47 -17.34 3.49
N SER A 29 5.78 -17.77 2.28
CA SER A 29 7.14 -17.72 1.76
C SER A 29 7.55 -16.29 1.42
N PRO A 30 8.78 -15.86 1.76
CA PRO A 30 9.36 -14.61 1.25
C PRO A 30 9.98 -14.79 -0.15
N VAL A 31 10.03 -16.01 -0.69
CA VAL A 31 10.65 -16.31 -2.01
C VAL A 31 9.67 -16.90 -3.02
N TRP A 32 8.50 -17.35 -2.59
CA TRP A 32 7.45 -17.88 -3.46
C TRP A 32 6.11 -17.20 -3.24
N CYS A 33 5.46 -16.83 -4.35
CA CYS A 33 4.06 -16.41 -4.28
C CYS A 33 3.16 -17.58 -3.88
N SER A 34 1.96 -17.29 -3.36
CA SER A 34 1.02 -18.31 -2.86
C SER A 34 0.78 -19.50 -3.84
N PRO A 35 0.58 -19.29 -5.15
CA PRO A 35 0.45 -20.39 -6.12
C PRO A 35 1.70 -21.27 -6.22
N CYS A 36 2.87 -20.66 -6.37
CA CYS A 36 4.15 -21.38 -6.51
C CYS A 36 4.51 -22.09 -5.20
N GLN A 37 4.25 -21.47 -4.04
CA GLN A 37 4.46 -22.09 -2.74
C GLN A 37 3.62 -23.36 -2.58
N GLY A 38 2.32 -23.30 -2.95
CA GLY A 38 1.45 -24.48 -2.93
C GLY A 38 1.90 -25.57 -3.90
N LEU A 39 2.40 -25.19 -5.08
CA LEU A 39 2.93 -26.12 -6.08
C LEU A 39 4.22 -26.82 -5.59
N MET A 40 5.15 -26.08 -4.98
CA MET A 40 6.37 -26.64 -4.42
C MET A 40 6.08 -27.56 -3.23
N ALA A 41 5.15 -27.18 -2.36
CA ALA A 41 4.69 -28.03 -1.26
C ALA A 41 4.09 -29.35 -1.76
N ARG A 42 3.25 -29.33 -2.80
CA ARG A 42 2.70 -30.54 -3.44
C ARG A 42 3.77 -31.43 -4.07
N ARG A 43 4.89 -30.83 -4.52
CA ARG A 43 6.05 -31.55 -5.06
C ARG A 43 7.03 -32.02 -3.96
N GLY A 44 6.76 -31.73 -2.69
CA GLY A 44 7.66 -32.05 -1.58
C GLY A 44 8.94 -31.22 -1.58
N ILE A 45 8.97 -30.11 -2.33
CA ILE A 45 10.14 -29.23 -2.43
C ILE A 45 10.07 -28.23 -1.28
N ALA A 46 11.06 -28.31 -0.38
CA ALA A 46 11.18 -27.37 0.73
C ALA A 46 11.71 -26.02 0.25
N GLU A 47 11.28 -24.96 0.94
CA GLU A 47 11.78 -23.61 0.69
C GLU A 47 13.31 -23.54 0.89
N PRO A 48 14.06 -22.92 -0.04
CA PRO A 48 15.48 -22.70 0.14
C PRO A 48 15.74 -21.73 1.29
N LYS A 49 16.04 -22.28 2.47
CA LYS A 49 16.39 -21.52 3.69
C LYS A 49 17.38 -20.36 3.46
N PRO A 50 18.49 -20.53 2.72
CA PRO A 50 19.41 -19.41 2.49
C PRO A 50 18.78 -18.29 1.66
N ALA A 51 18.01 -18.61 0.62
CA ALA A 51 17.33 -17.60 -0.18
C ALA A 51 16.28 -16.84 0.64
N ALA A 52 15.52 -17.56 1.47
CA ALA A 52 14.55 -16.97 2.38
C ALA A 52 15.21 -16.02 3.40
N ALA A 53 16.32 -16.42 4.01
CA ALA A 53 17.07 -15.58 4.94
C ALA A 53 17.59 -14.29 4.27
N ILE A 54 18.12 -14.40 3.05
CA ILE A 54 18.58 -13.26 2.25
C ILE A 54 17.42 -12.31 1.94
N ALA A 55 16.29 -12.85 1.47
CA ALA A 55 15.10 -12.06 1.16
C ALA A 55 14.60 -11.27 2.38
N LEU A 56 14.55 -11.93 3.55
CA LEU A 56 14.15 -11.28 4.80
C LEU A 56 15.13 -10.21 5.25
N LEU A 57 16.44 -10.47 5.16
CA LEU A 57 17.47 -9.51 5.56
C LEU A 57 17.46 -8.28 4.64
N ALA A 58 17.30 -8.47 3.33
CA ALA A 58 17.11 -7.38 2.37
C ALA A 58 15.86 -6.56 2.69
N ALA A 59 14.75 -7.22 3.02
CA ALA A 59 13.50 -6.57 3.37
C ALA A 59 13.63 -5.74 4.67
N GLN A 60 14.35 -6.26 5.68
CA GLN A 60 14.68 -5.51 6.90
C GLN A 60 15.54 -4.28 6.63
N GLN A 61 16.53 -4.37 5.74
CA GLN A 61 17.36 -3.23 5.37
C GLN A 61 16.56 -2.16 4.60
N ALA A 62 15.71 -2.58 3.67
CA ALA A 62 14.80 -1.69 2.95
C ALA A 62 13.86 -0.96 3.92
N LEU A 63 13.30 -1.68 4.91
CA LEU A 63 12.47 -1.09 5.94
C LEU A 63 13.22 -0.02 6.74
N LYS A 64 14.43 -0.34 7.22
CA LYS A 64 15.28 0.64 7.96
C LYS A 64 15.57 1.88 7.11
N ALA A 65 15.91 1.70 5.84
CA ALA A 65 16.16 2.79 4.91
C ALA A 65 14.92 3.68 4.71
N THR A 66 13.73 3.07 4.56
CA THR A 66 12.48 3.84 4.42
C THR A 66 12.15 4.65 5.67
N VAL A 67 12.36 4.09 6.87
CA VAL A 67 12.17 4.79 8.14
C VAL A 67 13.15 5.96 8.28
N ALA A 68 14.43 5.74 7.97
CA ALA A 68 15.44 6.79 8.00
C ALA A 68 15.12 7.92 7.01
N ALA A 69 14.68 7.58 5.78
CA ALA A 69 14.26 8.56 4.78
C ALA A 69 13.02 9.35 5.21
N GLN A 70 12.09 8.73 5.93
CA GLN A 70 10.93 9.42 6.50
C GLN A 70 11.33 10.39 7.62
N ALA A 71 12.24 10.00 8.50
CA ALA A 71 12.78 10.88 9.54
C ALA A 71 13.46 12.11 8.93
N ALA A 72 14.34 11.91 7.93
CA ALA A 72 15.02 13.01 7.24
C ALA A 72 14.04 13.97 6.54
N ARG A 73 12.92 13.46 5.99
CA ARG A 73 11.86 14.30 5.41
C ARG A 73 11.09 15.10 6.45
N ALA A 74 10.92 14.56 7.67
CA ALA A 74 10.23 15.26 8.75
C ALA A 74 11.07 16.41 9.33
N GLU A 75 12.40 16.28 9.31
CA GLU A 75 13.34 17.33 9.76
C GLU A 75 13.60 18.39 8.68
N ALA A 76 13.27 18.12 7.42
CA ALA A 76 13.45 19.10 6.34
C ALA A 76 12.56 20.33 6.58
N PRO A 77 13.10 21.56 6.48
CA PRO A 77 12.31 22.77 6.66
C PRO A 77 11.18 22.81 5.63
N ALA A 78 9.97 23.11 6.10
CA ALA A 78 8.82 23.28 5.22
C ALA A 78 9.12 24.38 4.21
N VAL A 79 9.27 24.01 2.94
CA VAL A 79 9.37 24.97 1.85
C VAL A 79 8.02 25.68 1.78
N ASP A 80 8.01 26.99 2.01
CA ASP A 80 6.80 27.80 1.86
C ASP A 80 6.42 27.86 0.37
N VAL A 81 5.66 26.85 -0.06
CA VAL A 81 5.06 26.82 -1.39
C VAL A 81 3.81 27.69 -1.34
N ARG A 82 4.02 29.00 -1.35
CA ARG A 82 2.93 29.96 -1.50
C ARG A 82 2.32 29.76 -2.89
N PRO A 83 1.04 29.41 -3.01
CA PRO A 83 0.41 29.25 -4.32
C PRO A 83 0.50 30.57 -5.10
N THR A 84 1.22 30.56 -6.22
CA THR A 84 1.36 31.75 -7.09
C THR A 84 0.05 32.12 -7.79
N ARG A 85 -0.91 31.18 -7.84
CA ARG A 85 -2.24 31.41 -8.40
C ARG A 85 -3.26 31.53 -7.26
N PRO A 86 -4.07 32.60 -7.22
CA PRO A 86 -5.16 32.70 -6.27
C PRO A 86 -6.10 31.50 -6.43
N ALA A 87 -6.56 30.95 -5.30
CA ALA A 87 -7.52 29.86 -5.28
C ALA A 87 -8.73 30.25 -6.14
N ARG A 88 -9.12 29.39 -7.09
CA ARG A 88 -10.36 29.56 -7.84
C ARG A 88 -11.51 29.44 -6.85
N THR A 89 -11.97 30.57 -6.32
CA THR A 89 -13.21 30.62 -5.53
C THR A 89 -14.34 30.21 -6.46
N ARG A 90 -14.98 29.07 -6.17
CA ARG A 90 -16.27 28.74 -6.77
C ARG A 90 -17.24 29.80 -6.24
N ARG A 91 -17.54 30.78 -7.08
CA ARG A 91 -18.66 31.70 -6.86
C ARG A 91 -19.90 30.82 -6.74
N SER A 92 -20.45 30.73 -5.53
CA SER A 92 -21.76 30.13 -5.29
C SER A 92 -22.74 30.85 -6.22
N THR A 93 -23.31 30.10 -7.14
CA THR A 93 -24.50 30.53 -7.87
C THR A 93 -25.56 30.80 -6.83
N ALA A 94 -25.92 32.08 -6.68
CA ALA A 94 -27.09 32.49 -5.96
C ALA A 94 -28.29 31.71 -6.49
N ASP A 95 -28.96 30.96 -5.62
CA ASP A 95 -30.25 30.34 -5.90
C ASP A 95 -31.25 31.44 -6.30
N PRO A 96 -31.88 31.37 -7.48
CA PRO A 96 -33.01 32.22 -7.77
C PRO A 96 -34.23 31.67 -7.03
N THR A 97 -34.60 32.35 -5.94
CA THR A 97 -35.99 32.70 -5.59
C THR A 97 -37.08 31.73 -6.07
N ARG A 98 -37.45 30.77 -5.21
CA ARG A 98 -38.78 30.13 -5.26
C ARG A 98 -39.66 30.71 -4.16
N THR A 99 -40.56 31.61 -4.53
CA THR A 99 -41.65 32.09 -3.68
C THR A 99 -42.99 31.81 -4.37
N ARG A 100 -43.97 31.43 -3.54
CA ARG A 100 -45.42 31.24 -3.74
C ARG A 100 -45.88 29.86 -4.23
N GLU A 101 -46.40 28.99 -3.35
CA GLU A 101 -47.70 29.06 -2.63
C GLU A 101 -48.88 28.74 -3.56
N ARG A 102 -49.41 27.52 -3.46
CA ARG A 102 -50.79 27.19 -3.88
C ARG A 102 -51.54 26.69 -2.65
N SER A 103 -52.27 27.64 -2.06
CA SER A 103 -53.34 27.42 -1.12
C SER A 103 -54.46 26.58 -1.75
N ARG A 104 -55.04 25.76 -0.88
CA ARG A 104 -56.27 24.98 -1.03
C ARG A 104 -57.44 25.81 -1.55
N LEU A 105 -58.39 25.15 -2.22
CA LEU A 105 -59.86 25.23 -2.14
C LEU A 105 -60.40 24.31 -3.26
N ARG A 106 -61.07 23.20 -2.92
CA ARG A 106 -62.54 23.02 -2.87
C ARG A 106 -63.23 23.34 -4.19
#